data_AF-A0A967GKL6-F1
#
_entry.id   AF-A0A967GKL6-F1
#
_cell.length_a   1.000
_cell.length_b   1.000
_cell.length_c   1.000
_cell.angle_alpha   90.00
_cell.angle_beta   90.00
_cell.angle_gamma   90.00
#
_symmetry.space_group_name_H-M   'P 1'
#
loop_
_entity.id
_entity.type
_entity.pdbx_description
1 polymer ?
#
loop_
_entity_poly.entity_id
_entity_poly.type
_entity_poly.pdbx_seq_one_letter_code
_entity_poly.pdbx_strand_id
1 'polypeptide(L)'
;MTAIRGLYDRMITALGVEDLSIPTACVKFYTEDDEIPPGVLRCQPEGVTLTSCQSTRQAGFGDSVLLTRESIGCVAAAITFGLVDQNQPKPLGESTVYTDIMKSQASDKDEFVPPTPKDFTDGTVYACAAAGRGDFALFGSGDTGRYDST
;
A
#
# COMPACT_ATOMS: atom_id res chain seq x y z
N MET A 1 -15.24 23.04 -13.50
CA MET A 1 -15.24 22.34 -12.20
C MET A 1 -15.26 20.84 -12.49
N THR A 2 -14.33 20.05 -11.96
CA THR A 2 -14.28 18.60 -12.26
C THR A 2 -15.41 17.87 -11.54
N ALA A 3 -15.89 16.74 -12.09
CA ALA A 3 -16.94 15.93 -11.46
C ALA A 3 -16.57 15.48 -10.03
N ILE A 4 -15.30 15.14 -9.82
CA ILE A 4 -14.76 14.78 -8.51
C ILE A 4 -14.89 15.92 -7.50
N ARG A 5 -14.53 17.15 -7.88
CA ARG A 5 -14.66 18.31 -6.99
C ARG A 5 -16.11 18.53 -6.58
N GLY A 6 -17.05 18.38 -7.51
CA GLY A 6 -18.48 18.44 -7.21
C GLY A 6 -18.96 17.37 -6.22
N LEU A 7 -18.45 16.13 -6.32
CA LEU A 7 -18.74 15.07 -5.35
C LEU A 7 -18.16 15.37 -3.96
N TYR A 8 -16.93 15.89 -3.92
CA TYR A 8 -16.24 16.25 -2.68
C TYR A 8 -16.96 17.39 -1.95
N ASP A 9 -17.35 18.44 -2.67
CA ASP A 9 -18.06 19.58 -2.10
C ASP A 9 -19.44 19.16 -1.56
N ARG A 10 -20.12 18.23 -2.25
CA ARG A 10 -21.39 17.65 -1.76
C ARG A 10 -21.20 16.84 -0.47
N MET A 11 -20.14 16.05 -0.39
CA MET A 11 -19.81 15.30 0.83
C MET A 11 -19.53 16.26 1.99
N ILE A 12 -18.67 17.27 1.80
CA ILE A 12 -18.35 18.27 2.83
C ILE A 12 -19.62 19.01 3.27
N THR A 13 -20.45 19.46 2.33
CA THR A 13 -21.74 20.11 2.63
C THR A 13 -22.64 19.21 3.47
N ALA A 14 -22.71 17.91 3.14
CA ALA A 14 -23.55 16.95 3.87
C ALA A 14 -23.06 16.65 5.29
N LEU A 15 -21.77 16.86 5.60
CA LEU A 15 -21.25 16.73 6.96
C LEU A 15 -21.77 17.84 7.89
N GLY A 16 -22.22 18.97 7.35
CA GLY A 16 -22.82 20.06 8.12
C GLY A 16 -21.89 20.71 9.15
N VAL A 17 -20.57 20.57 8.96
CA VAL A 17 -19.56 21.17 9.85
C VAL A 17 -19.13 22.50 9.24
N GLU A 18 -19.37 23.58 9.98
CA GLU A 18 -18.96 24.93 9.60
C GLU A 18 -17.43 25.02 9.48
N ASP A 19 -16.95 25.74 8.47
CA ASP A 19 -15.52 25.92 8.16
C ASP A 19 -14.70 24.63 7.92
N LEU A 20 -15.35 23.49 7.71
CA LEU A 20 -14.65 22.24 7.42
C LEU A 20 -13.98 22.28 6.03
N SER A 21 -12.64 22.26 6.02
CA SER A 21 -11.83 22.12 4.83
C SER A 21 -11.15 20.75 4.81
N ILE A 22 -11.58 19.88 3.88
CA ILE A 22 -10.94 18.59 3.64
C ILE A 22 -10.11 18.70 2.36
N PRO A 23 -8.78 18.50 2.40
CA PRO A 23 -7.97 18.42 1.19
C PRO A 23 -8.47 17.30 0.27
N THR A 24 -8.55 17.58 -1.02
CA THR A 24 -8.90 16.57 -2.02
C THR A 24 -7.65 15.80 -2.43
N ALA A 25 -7.56 14.53 -2.02
CA ALA A 25 -6.60 13.58 -2.55
C ALA A 25 -7.32 12.59 -3.48
N CYS A 26 -6.79 12.41 -4.69
CA CYS A 26 -7.38 11.54 -5.71
C CYS A 26 -6.36 10.51 -6.18
N VAL A 27 -6.84 9.37 -6.64
CA VAL A 27 -6.02 8.35 -7.31
C VAL A 27 -6.40 8.32 -8.78
N LYS A 28 -5.40 8.34 -9.66
CA LYS A 28 -5.55 8.15 -11.10
C LYS A 28 -4.77 6.89 -11.48
N PHE A 29 -5.47 5.93 -12.08
CA PHE A 29 -4.85 4.74 -12.66
C PHE A 29 -4.43 5.03 -14.11
N TYR A 30 -3.23 4.55 -14.43
CA TYR A 30 -2.70 4.41 -15.78
C TYR A 30 -2.57 2.90 -16.04
N THR A 31 -3.21 2.45 -17.11
CA THR A 31 -3.14 1.07 -17.59
C THR A 31 -1.92 0.87 -18.50
N GLU A 32 -1.63 -0.36 -18.89
CA GLU A 32 -0.47 -0.68 -19.74
C GLU A 32 -0.48 0.08 -21.08
N ASP A 33 -1.68 0.36 -21.61
CA ASP A 33 -1.86 1.09 -22.88
C ASP A 33 -1.84 2.63 -22.71
N ASP A 34 -1.81 3.13 -21.47
CA ASP A 34 -1.82 4.56 -21.20
C ASP A 34 -0.41 5.16 -21.23
N GLU A 35 -0.22 6.26 -21.96
CA GLU A 35 0.99 7.07 -21.84
C GLU A 35 0.95 7.88 -20.53
N ILE A 36 1.92 7.64 -19.64
CA ILE A 36 2.05 8.40 -18.40
C ILE A 36 2.65 9.78 -18.73
N PRO A 37 1.99 10.90 -18.38
CA PRO A 37 2.49 12.22 -18.69
C PRO A 37 3.90 12.48 -18.08
N PRO A 38 4.82 13.15 -18.78
CA PRO A 38 6.16 13.43 -18.27
C PRO A 38 6.19 14.16 -16.93
N GLY A 39 5.17 14.98 -16.64
CA GLY A 39 5.03 15.65 -15.34
C GLY A 39 4.72 14.71 -14.19
N VAL A 40 4.01 13.61 -14.46
CA VAL A 40 3.63 12.59 -13.47
C VAL A 40 4.79 11.61 -13.23
N LEU A 41 5.58 11.30 -14.27
CA LEU A 41 6.79 10.48 -14.11
C LEU A 41 7.78 11.09 -13.10
N ARG A 42 7.86 12.43 -13.03
CA ARG A 42 8.69 13.14 -12.02
C ARG A 42 8.19 12.99 -10.59
N CYS A 43 7.00 12.47 -10.38
CA CYS A 43 6.43 12.20 -9.06
C CYS A 43 6.77 10.78 -8.56
N GLN A 44 7.53 9.99 -9.32
CA GLN A 44 7.96 8.66 -8.86
C GLN A 44 9.06 8.80 -7.79
N PRO A 45 8.91 8.14 -6.63
CA PRO A 45 9.98 8.10 -5.64
C PRO A 45 11.21 7.37 -6.17
N GLU A 46 12.39 7.98 -6.01
CA GLU A 46 13.67 7.38 -6.41
C GLU A 46 14.35 6.67 -5.24
N GLY A 47 14.75 5.41 -5.44
CA GLY A 47 15.53 4.64 -4.46
C GLY A 47 14.80 4.29 -3.17
N VAL A 48 13.50 4.59 -3.06
CA VAL A 48 12.66 4.30 -1.90
C VAL A 48 11.32 3.74 -2.35
N THR A 49 10.71 2.94 -1.49
CA THR A 49 9.32 2.50 -1.68
C THR A 49 8.41 3.25 -0.70
N LEU A 50 7.14 3.47 -1.09
CA LEU A 50 6.15 4.15 -0.25
C LEU A 50 4.88 3.32 -0.15
N THR A 51 4.30 3.23 1.04
CA THR A 51 3.00 2.58 1.20
C THR A 51 1.90 3.46 0.58
N SER A 52 0.82 2.84 0.11
CA SER A 52 -0.32 3.59 -0.46
C SER A 52 -0.88 4.63 0.52
N CYS A 53 -0.95 4.30 1.81
CA CYS A 53 -1.43 5.22 2.85
C CYS A 53 -0.47 6.40 3.07
N GLN A 54 0.85 6.20 2.97
CA GLN A 54 1.82 7.30 2.99
C GLN A 54 1.66 8.21 1.76
N SER A 55 1.48 7.64 0.57
CA SER A 55 1.26 8.40 -0.66
C SER A 55 -0.03 9.20 -0.62
N THR A 56 -1.13 8.64 -0.11
CA THR A 56 -2.38 9.39 0.08
C THR A 56 -2.20 10.57 1.04
N ARG A 57 -1.42 10.38 2.11
CA ARG A 57 -1.11 11.48 3.05
C ARG A 57 -0.28 12.58 2.40
N GLN A 58 0.75 12.23 1.62
CA GLN A 58 1.54 13.22 0.86
C GLN A 58 0.68 13.99 -0.14
N ALA A 59 -0.20 13.30 -0.88
CA ALA A 59 -1.15 13.94 -1.79
C ALA A 59 -2.08 14.93 -1.07
N GLY A 60 -2.48 14.61 0.17
CA GLY A 60 -3.25 15.52 1.02
C GLY A 60 -2.50 16.82 1.39
N PHE A 61 -1.17 16.84 1.34
CA PHE A 61 -0.34 18.03 1.52
C PHE A 61 -0.05 18.78 0.21
N GLY A 62 -0.54 18.27 -0.93
CA GLY A 62 -0.36 18.87 -2.26
C GLY A 62 0.73 18.20 -3.11
N ASP A 63 1.46 17.23 -2.56
CA ASP A 63 2.53 16.54 -3.28
C ASP A 63 1.99 15.27 -3.96
N SER A 64 2.01 15.26 -5.30
CA SER A 64 1.62 14.07 -6.07
C SER A 64 2.72 13.00 -6.00
N VAL A 65 2.29 11.73 -5.96
CA VAL A 65 3.19 10.56 -5.92
C VAL A 65 2.77 9.59 -7.02
N LEU A 66 3.73 9.13 -7.82
CA LEU A 66 3.54 8.03 -8.78
C LEU A 66 4.00 6.72 -8.14
N LEU A 67 3.05 5.82 -7.90
CA LEU A 67 3.32 4.46 -7.46
C LEU A 67 3.37 3.54 -8.67
N THR A 68 4.50 2.87 -8.84
CA THR A 68 4.73 1.83 -9.85
C THR A 68 4.97 0.50 -9.13
N ARG A 69 5.20 -0.56 -9.89
CA ARG A 69 5.64 -1.85 -9.33
C ARG A 69 6.93 -1.70 -8.51
N GLU A 70 7.82 -0.82 -8.90
CA GLU A 70 9.13 -0.58 -8.27
C GLU A 70 9.06 0.31 -7.03
N SER A 71 8.09 1.23 -6.97
CA SER A 71 7.98 2.20 -5.85
C SER A 71 6.89 1.89 -4.84
N ILE A 72 6.00 0.92 -5.11
CA ILE A 72 4.96 0.50 -4.18
C ILE A 72 5.54 -0.29 -3.00
N GLY A 73 5.44 0.27 -1.80
CA GLY A 73 6.01 -0.28 -0.57
C GLY A 73 5.11 -1.26 0.18
N CYS A 74 3.90 -1.53 -0.32
CA CYS A 74 2.92 -2.43 0.29
C CYS A 74 2.43 -3.45 -0.74
N VAL A 75 2.69 -4.73 -0.51
CA VAL A 75 2.32 -5.82 -1.43
C VAL A 75 0.80 -5.92 -1.58
N ALA A 76 0.04 -5.78 -0.50
CA ALA A 76 -1.43 -5.78 -0.56
C ALA A 76 -1.99 -4.65 -1.45
N ALA A 77 -1.36 -3.46 -1.39
CA ALA A 77 -1.73 -2.34 -2.26
C ALA A 77 -1.31 -2.60 -3.72
N ALA A 78 -0.17 -3.23 -3.95
CA ALA A 78 0.28 -3.62 -5.29
C ALA A 78 -0.71 -4.58 -5.96
N ILE A 79 -1.25 -5.56 -5.22
CA ILE A 79 -2.30 -6.46 -5.69
C ILE A 79 -3.60 -5.66 -5.96
N THR A 80 -4.03 -4.86 -4.99
CA THR A 80 -5.29 -4.09 -5.07
C THR A 80 -5.31 -3.13 -6.26
N PHE A 81 -4.17 -2.51 -6.57
CA PHE A 81 -4.03 -1.59 -7.70
C PHE A 81 -3.72 -2.28 -9.03
N GLY A 82 -3.63 -3.61 -9.06
CA GLY A 82 -3.33 -4.36 -10.28
C GLY A 82 -1.90 -4.19 -10.78
N LEU A 83 -0.97 -3.73 -9.94
CA LEU A 83 0.45 -3.60 -10.28
C LEU A 83 1.15 -4.96 -10.33
N VAL A 84 0.60 -5.95 -9.63
CA VAL A 84 1.09 -7.34 -9.62
C VAL A 84 -0.05 -8.34 -9.63
N ASP A 85 0.22 -9.53 -10.17
CA ASP A 85 -0.71 -10.66 -10.12
C ASP A 85 -0.83 -11.23 -8.70
N GLN A 86 -2.07 -11.48 -8.28
CA GLN A 86 -2.39 -12.01 -6.94
C GLN A 86 -1.84 -13.43 -6.69
N ASN A 87 -1.62 -14.22 -7.74
CA ASN A 87 -1.07 -15.57 -7.67
C ASN A 87 0.44 -15.62 -7.94
N GLN A 88 1.11 -14.46 -8.05
CA GLN A 88 2.55 -14.42 -8.28
C GLN A 88 3.29 -15.22 -7.18
N PRO A 89 4.10 -16.22 -7.54
CA PRO A 89 4.73 -17.13 -6.57
C PRO A 89 6.06 -16.59 -6.01
N LYS A 90 6.45 -15.37 -6.41
CA LYS A 90 7.70 -14.73 -6.01
C LYS A 90 7.40 -13.43 -5.25
N PRO A 91 8.24 -13.02 -4.30
CA PRO A 91 8.15 -11.71 -3.68
C PRO A 91 8.14 -10.58 -4.71
N LEU A 92 7.56 -9.44 -4.33
CA LEU A 92 7.52 -8.24 -5.16
C LEU A 92 8.93 -7.71 -5.48
N GLY A 93 9.82 -7.80 -4.49
CA GLY A 93 11.22 -7.45 -4.54
C GLY A 93 11.91 -7.90 -3.24
N GLU A 94 13.22 -7.67 -3.14
CA GLU A 94 13.99 -8.04 -1.95
C GLU A 94 13.72 -7.10 -0.76
N SER A 95 13.33 -5.86 -1.02
CA SER A 95 13.06 -4.84 -0.02
C SER A 95 11.91 -3.94 -0.45
N THR A 96 10.97 -3.76 0.47
CA THR A 96 9.83 -2.84 0.41
C THR A 96 9.58 -2.38 1.84
N VAL A 97 8.97 -1.21 2.05
CA VAL A 97 8.66 -0.72 3.42
C VAL A 97 8.00 -1.81 4.28
N TYR A 98 7.03 -2.54 3.73
CA TYR A 98 6.30 -3.55 4.48
C TYR A 98 7.17 -4.78 4.84
N THR A 99 7.95 -5.27 3.89
CA THR A 99 8.81 -6.44 4.09
C THR A 99 10.01 -6.12 4.97
N ASP A 100 10.49 -4.88 4.94
CA ASP A 100 11.56 -4.40 5.82
C ASP A 100 11.08 -4.34 7.28
N ILE A 101 9.83 -3.92 7.50
CA ILE A 101 9.21 -3.96 8.84
C ILE A 101 9.13 -5.41 9.31
N MET A 102 8.59 -6.34 8.52
CA MET A 102 8.51 -7.77 8.88
C MET A 102 9.90 -8.33 9.20
N LYS A 103 10.89 -8.09 8.33
CA LYS A 103 12.28 -8.50 8.56
C LYS A 103 12.85 -7.95 9.87
N SER A 104 12.52 -6.70 10.22
CA SER A 104 13.00 -6.09 11.47
C SER A 104 12.47 -6.77 12.72
N GLN A 105 11.28 -7.39 12.63
CA GLN A 105 10.59 -8.10 13.70
C GLN A 105 10.87 -9.61 13.72
N ALA A 106 11.35 -10.17 12.61
CA ALA A 106 11.69 -11.57 12.51
C ALA A 106 12.78 -11.97 13.53
N SER A 107 12.63 -13.16 14.11
CA SER A 107 13.61 -13.73 15.05
C SER A 107 14.94 -14.05 14.38
N ASP A 108 14.89 -14.50 13.13
CA ASP A 108 16.06 -14.73 12.29
C ASP A 108 15.97 -13.86 11.03
N LYS A 109 16.81 -12.82 10.99
CA LYS A 109 16.80 -11.82 9.92
C LYS A 109 17.57 -12.27 8.69
N ASP A 110 18.52 -13.18 8.86
CA ASP A 110 19.38 -13.63 7.77
C ASP A 110 18.66 -14.68 6.92
N GLU A 111 17.75 -15.44 7.52
CA GLU A 111 16.90 -16.42 6.84
C GLU A 111 15.51 -15.87 6.41
N PHE A 112 15.22 -14.60 6.68
CA PHE A 112 13.92 -14.00 6.36
C PHE A 112 13.63 -14.02 4.84
N VAL A 113 12.52 -14.65 4.46
CA VAL A 113 11.99 -14.65 3.09
C VAL A 113 10.72 -13.80 3.05
N PRO A 114 10.68 -12.71 2.26
CA PRO A 114 9.50 -11.87 2.17
C PRO A 114 8.26 -12.64 1.67
N PRO A 115 7.05 -12.27 2.13
CA PRO A 115 5.82 -12.84 1.60
C PRO A 115 5.63 -12.55 0.11
N THR A 116 5.09 -13.52 -0.61
CA THR A 116 4.67 -13.40 -2.00
C THR A 116 3.29 -12.76 -2.10
N PRO A 117 2.89 -12.18 -3.24
CA PRO A 117 1.51 -11.76 -3.46
C PRO A 117 0.49 -12.88 -3.22
N LYS A 118 0.86 -14.13 -3.51
CA LYS A 118 0.03 -15.31 -3.19
C LYS A 118 -0.17 -15.49 -1.69
N ASP A 119 0.86 -15.30 -0.85
CA ASP A 119 0.73 -15.38 0.62
C ASP A 119 -0.23 -14.33 1.18
N PHE A 120 -0.29 -13.14 0.58
CA PHE A 120 -1.30 -12.13 0.93
C PHE A 120 -2.69 -12.56 0.51
N THR A 121 -2.82 -13.10 -0.71
CA THR A 121 -4.11 -13.50 -1.29
C THR A 121 -4.71 -14.70 -0.55
N ASP A 122 -3.89 -15.68 -0.18
CA ASP A 122 -4.31 -16.87 0.57
C ASP A 122 -4.58 -16.56 2.07
N GLY A 123 -4.24 -15.36 2.53
CA GLY A 123 -4.45 -14.92 3.91
C GLY A 123 -3.36 -15.34 4.90
N THR A 124 -2.32 -16.04 4.45
CA THR A 124 -1.17 -16.48 5.26
C THR A 124 -0.54 -15.32 6.04
N VAL A 125 -0.37 -14.16 5.41
CA VAL A 125 0.21 -12.98 6.06
C VAL A 125 -0.70 -12.43 7.17
N TYR A 126 -2.02 -12.46 6.97
CA TYR A 126 -2.98 -11.91 7.94
C TYR A 126 -3.26 -12.85 9.11
N ALA A 127 -3.06 -14.17 8.92
CA ALA A 127 -3.17 -15.20 9.95
C ALA A 127 -1.81 -15.86 10.22
N CYS A 128 -0.76 -15.05 10.30
CA CYS A 128 0.63 -15.49 10.32
C CYS A 128 0.95 -16.48 11.46
N ALA A 129 0.38 -16.29 12.64
CA ALA A 129 0.53 -17.22 13.76
C ALA A 129 -0.07 -18.60 13.47
N ALA A 130 -1.31 -18.65 12.96
CA ALA A 130 -1.99 -19.90 12.62
C ALA A 130 -1.32 -20.64 11.45
N ALA A 131 -0.70 -19.88 10.53
CA ALA A 131 0.04 -20.43 9.41
C ALA A 131 1.48 -20.87 9.75
N GLY A 132 1.93 -20.71 11.00
CA GLY A 132 3.32 -21.00 11.39
C GLY A 132 4.35 -20.07 10.74
N ARG A 133 3.92 -18.87 10.32
CA ARG A 133 4.72 -17.84 9.64
C ARG A 133 4.90 -16.61 10.51
N GLY A 134 5.37 -16.79 11.74
CA GLY A 134 5.59 -15.68 12.68
C GLY A 134 6.59 -14.63 12.16
N ASP A 135 7.42 -14.98 11.18
CA ASP A 135 8.28 -14.07 10.43
C ASP A 135 7.52 -13.01 9.61
N PHE A 136 6.22 -13.21 9.34
CA PHE A 136 5.35 -12.23 8.68
C PHE A 136 4.69 -11.23 9.65
N ALA A 137 4.93 -11.33 10.95
CA ALA A 137 4.37 -10.40 11.92
C ALA A 137 4.93 -8.98 11.74
N LEU A 138 4.05 -7.97 11.77
CA LEU A 138 4.45 -6.57 11.62
C LEU A 138 4.78 -5.91 12.95
N PHE A 139 4.19 -6.40 14.04
CA PHE A 139 4.33 -5.84 15.39
C PHE A 139 5.00 -6.80 16.37
N GLY A 140 5.75 -7.79 15.86
CA GLY A 140 6.47 -8.78 16.66
C GLY A 140 5.68 -10.06 16.92
N SER A 141 6.29 -11.02 17.64
CA SER A 141 5.79 -12.39 17.79
C SER A 141 4.43 -12.55 18.50
N GLY A 142 3.93 -11.50 19.15
CA GLY A 142 2.60 -11.46 19.77
C GLY A 142 1.50 -10.92 18.85
N ASP A 143 1.84 -10.52 17.62
CA ASP A 143 0.88 -10.03 16.62
C ASP A 143 0.07 -11.22 16.08
N THR A 144 -1.19 -11.34 16.50
CA THR A 144 -2.09 -12.39 16.02
C THR A 144 -2.62 -12.12 14.62
N GLY A 145 -2.28 -10.99 14.01
CA GLY A 145 -3.07 -10.44 12.92
C GLY A 145 -4.48 -10.10 13.43
N ARG A 146 -5.20 -9.23 12.73
CA ARG A 146 -6.48 -8.67 13.22
C ARG A 146 -7.68 -9.64 13.23
N TYR A 147 -7.44 -10.95 13.24
CA TYR A 147 -8.49 -11.94 13.43
C TYR A 147 -8.12 -12.85 14.60
N ASP A 148 -8.44 -12.38 15.80
CA ASP A 148 -8.68 -13.30 16.91
C ASP A 148 -9.97 -14.06 16.58
N SER A 149 -9.85 -15.37 16.34
CA SER A 149 -10.97 -16.26 16.07
C SER A 149 -11.41 -17.04 17.31
N THR A 150 -11.21 -16.49 18.51
CA THR A 150 -11.78 -17.04 19.75
C THR A 150 -13.18 -16.51 20.07
#